data_AF-A0A533MK40-F1
#
_entry.id   AF-A0A533MK40-F1
#
_cell.length_a   1.000
_cell.length_b   1.000
_cell.length_c   1.000
_cell.angle_alpha   90.00
_cell.angle_beta   90.00
_cell.angle_gamma   90.00
#
_symmetry.space_group_name_H-M   'P 1'
#
loop_
_entity.id
_entity.type
_entity.pdbx_description
1 polymer ?
#
loop_
_entity_poly.entity_id
_entity_poly.type
_entity_poly.pdbx_seq_one_letter_code
_entity_poly.pdbx_strand_id
1 'polypeptide(L)'
;MIQCLDKYKINIYSEIIYRYDQMEKIMMKIISHRILITVVCFSVLFLGCIEEENNKIELPIDTPEEAIEYAKTDNNTKEWIEAYSELGYKIIEDASVDNQSIWYVRFEVVWNMEGRPFLIRKIHSNGTILSRWGGI
;
A
#
# COMPACT_ATOMS: atom_id res chain seq x y z
N MET A 1 69.01 36.36 1.55
CA MET A 1 68.54 35.16 0.82
C MET A 1 67.44 34.41 1.58
N ILE A 2 67.43 34.41 2.93
CA ILE A 2 66.42 33.71 3.75
C ILE A 2 65.01 34.34 3.65
N GLN A 3 64.88 35.67 3.61
CA GLN A 3 63.58 36.36 3.55
C GLN A 3 62.76 36.12 2.27
N CYS A 4 63.38 35.72 1.16
CA CYS A 4 62.64 35.38 -0.06
C CYS A 4 61.98 34.00 0.04
N LEU A 5 62.64 33.03 0.66
CA LEU A 5 62.12 31.66 0.78
C LEU A 5 60.84 31.61 1.64
N ASP A 6 60.78 32.37 2.72
CA ASP A 6 59.58 32.41 3.57
C ASP A 6 58.36 33.04 2.87
N LYS A 7 58.58 34.08 2.05
CA LYS A 7 57.51 34.72 1.27
C LYS A 7 56.94 33.80 0.19
N TYR A 8 57.79 33.02 -0.48
CA TYR A 8 57.35 32.00 -1.44
C TYR A 8 56.61 30.84 -0.77
N LYS A 9 57.07 30.42 0.41
CA LYS A 9 56.42 29.34 1.18
C LYS A 9 55.01 29.72 1.62
N ILE A 10 54.82 30.93 2.14
CA ILE A 10 53.51 31.45 2.56
C ILE A 10 52.54 31.52 1.36
N ASN A 11 53.01 31.98 0.20
CA ASN A 11 52.18 32.11 -1.00
C ASN A 11 51.69 30.75 -1.54
N ILE A 12 52.55 29.72 -1.48
CA ILE A 12 52.18 28.35 -1.86
C ILE A 12 51.16 27.76 -0.88
N TYR A 13 51.32 27.98 0.43
CA TYR A 13 50.34 27.50 1.42
C TYR A 13 48.98 28.17 1.26
N SER A 14 48.91 29.47 0.99
CA SER A 14 47.63 30.15 0.75
C SER A 14 46.92 29.67 -0.51
N GLU A 15 47.66 29.38 -1.59
CA GLU A 15 47.07 28.88 -2.83
C GLU A 15 46.56 27.43 -2.70
N ILE A 16 47.30 26.60 -1.95
CA ILE A 16 46.88 25.23 -1.62
C ILE A 16 45.59 25.27 -0.79
N ILE A 17 45.53 26.06 0.27
CA ILE A 17 44.33 26.20 1.12
C ILE A 17 43.13 26.68 0.29
N TYR A 18 43.33 27.66 -0.59
CA TYR A 18 42.28 28.15 -1.48
C TYR A 18 41.74 27.05 -2.40
N ARG A 19 42.60 26.22 -2.99
CA ARG A 19 42.16 25.11 -3.85
C ARG A 19 41.41 24.03 -3.07
N TYR A 20 41.83 23.73 -1.83
CA TYR A 20 41.10 22.80 -0.96
C TYR A 20 39.69 23.28 -0.59
N ASP A 21 39.54 24.56 -0.23
CA ASP A 21 38.22 25.16 0.06
C ASP A 21 37.29 25.13 -1.18
N GLN A 22 37.84 25.36 -2.38
CA GLN A 22 37.08 25.23 -3.62
C GLN A 22 36.64 23.77 -3.88
N MET A 23 37.52 22.80 -3.65
CA MET A 23 37.18 21.37 -3.79
C MET A 23 36.10 20.94 -2.80
N GLU A 24 36.18 21.40 -1.55
CA GLU A 24 35.18 21.10 -0.51
C GLU A 24 33.81 21.67 -0.89
N LYS A 25 33.75 22.91 -1.37
CA LYS A 25 32.51 23.54 -1.87
C LYS A 25 31.90 22.77 -3.04
N ILE A 26 32.72 22.30 -3.98
CA ILE A 26 32.25 21.51 -5.13
C ILE A 26 31.71 20.16 -4.65
N MET A 27 32.43 19.49 -3.74
CA MET A 27 32.02 18.20 -3.20
C MET A 27 30.68 18.30 -2.45
N MET A 28 30.48 19.34 -1.64
CA MET A 28 29.23 19.59 -0.93
C MET A 28 28.06 19.87 -1.88
N LYS A 29 28.29 20.58 -2.99
CA LYS A 29 27.28 20.76 -4.05
C LYS A 29 26.89 19.44 -4.70
N ILE A 30 27.85 18.56 -4.98
CA ILE A 30 27.56 17.25 -5.57
C ILE A 30 26.76 16.37 -4.60
N ILE A 31 27.15 16.34 -3.32
CA ILE A 31 26.45 15.56 -2.30
C ILE A 31 25.01 16.06 -2.12
N SER A 32 24.81 17.38 -1.99
CA SER A 32 23.47 17.96 -1.85
C SER A 32 22.58 17.69 -3.07
N HIS A 33 23.12 17.77 -4.29
CA HIS A 33 22.38 17.41 -5.50
C HIS A 33 21.97 15.93 -5.52
N ARG A 34 22.87 15.03 -5.12
CA ARG A 34 22.58 13.59 -5.04
C ARG A 34 21.51 13.30 -4.00
N ILE A 35 21.57 13.93 -2.83
CA ILE A 35 20.53 13.80 -1.79
C ILE A 35 19.18 14.28 -2.34
N LEU A 36 19.15 15.43 -3.03
CA LEU A 36 17.92 15.97 -3.62
C LEU A 36 17.31 15.01 -4.65
N ILE A 37 18.13 14.49 -5.58
CA ILE A 37 17.67 13.51 -6.59
C ILE A 37 17.11 12.27 -5.89
N THR A 38 17.82 11.74 -4.89
CA THR A 38 17.36 10.58 -4.13
C THR A 38 16.02 10.84 -3.44
N VAL A 39 15.86 11.99 -2.77
CA VAL A 39 14.58 12.37 -2.13
C VAL A 39 13.45 12.48 -3.15
N VAL A 40 13.70 13.10 -4.31
CA VAL A 40 12.71 13.20 -5.39
C VAL A 40 12.33 11.81 -5.91
N CYS A 41 13.32 10.95 -6.21
CA CYS A 41 13.06 9.59 -6.68
C CYS A 41 12.28 8.75 -5.66
N PHE A 42 12.62 8.83 -4.38
CA PHE A 42 11.85 8.17 -3.32
C PHE A 42 10.44 8.74 -3.21
N SER A 43 10.25 10.05 -3.29
CA SER A 43 8.91 10.65 -3.23
C SER A 43 8.01 10.20 -4.38
N VAL A 44 8.54 10.03 -5.60
CA VAL A 44 7.80 9.51 -6.76
C VAL A 44 7.41 8.04 -6.56
N LEU A 45 8.32 7.21 -6.01
CA LEU A 45 8.02 5.82 -5.68
C LEU A 45 6.95 5.70 -4.59
N PHE A 46 7.02 6.51 -3.54
CA PHE A 46 6.00 6.56 -2.50
C PHE A 46 4.65 7.06 -3.04
N LEU A 47 4.63 8.08 -3.91
CA LEU A 47 3.41 8.55 -4.56
C LEU A 47 2.78 7.48 -5.47
N GLY A 48 3.58 6.75 -6.24
CA GLY A 48 3.10 5.62 -7.05
C GLY A 48 2.52 4.48 -6.20
N CYS A 49 3.15 4.15 -5.07
CA CYS A 49 2.60 3.19 -4.10
C CYS A 49 1.29 3.67 -3.46
N ILE A 50 1.19 4.96 -3.14
CA ILE A 50 -0.04 5.56 -2.59
C ILE A 50 -1.15 5.60 -3.65
N GLU A 51 -0.84 5.87 -4.92
CA GLU A 51 -1.83 5.84 -6.00
C GLU A 51 -2.34 4.42 -6.27
N GLU A 52 -1.52 3.37 -6.21
CA GLU A 52 -2.02 1.98 -6.33
C GLU A 52 -2.88 1.54 -5.13
N GLU A 53 -2.59 2.00 -3.91
CA GLU A 53 -3.41 1.71 -2.72
C GLU A 53 -4.69 2.59 -2.63
N ASN A 54 -4.68 3.84 -3.10
CA ASN A 54 -5.82 4.77 -2.99
C ASN A 54 -6.66 4.93 -4.27
N ASN A 55 -6.15 4.59 -5.48
CA ASN A 55 -6.93 4.65 -6.72
C ASN A 55 -7.78 3.40 -6.98
N LYS A 56 -7.96 2.54 -5.97
CA LYS A 56 -9.25 1.88 -5.82
C LYS A 56 -10.28 2.92 -5.38
N ILE A 57 -10.59 3.87 -6.26
CA ILE A 57 -11.92 4.48 -6.28
C ILE A 57 -12.83 3.32 -6.67
N GLU A 58 -13.17 2.49 -5.68
CA GLU A 58 -14.14 1.43 -5.83
C GLU A 58 -15.44 2.13 -6.17
N LEU A 59 -15.82 2.02 -7.45
CA LEU A 59 -17.14 2.40 -7.92
C LEU A 59 -18.17 1.82 -6.96
N PRO A 60 -19.24 2.57 -6.65
CA PRO A 60 -20.21 2.11 -5.68
C PRO A 60 -20.71 0.71 -6.09
N ILE A 61 -20.69 -0.22 -5.15
CA ILE A 61 -21.27 -1.55 -5.28
C ILE A 61 -22.78 -1.33 -5.41
N ASP A 62 -23.27 -1.51 -6.62
CA ASP A 62 -24.64 -1.18 -7.00
C ASP A 62 -25.49 -2.43 -7.27
N THR A 63 -24.84 -3.60 -7.39
CA THR A 63 -25.50 -4.88 -7.65
C THR A 63 -25.18 -5.94 -6.60
N PRO A 64 -26.10 -6.91 -6.37
CA PRO A 64 -25.84 -8.07 -5.53
C PRO A 64 -24.60 -8.88 -5.98
N GLU A 65 -24.41 -9.03 -7.29
CA GLU A 65 -23.29 -9.77 -7.88
C GLU A 65 -21.96 -9.08 -7.60
N GLU A 66 -21.88 -7.76 -7.75
CA GLU A 66 -20.68 -6.98 -7.38
C GLU A 66 -20.39 -7.10 -5.88
N ALA A 67 -21.41 -7.09 -5.03
CA ALA A 67 -21.23 -7.25 -3.58
C ALA A 67 -20.64 -8.62 -3.24
N ILE A 68 -21.10 -9.68 -3.90
CA ILE A 68 -20.59 -11.04 -3.73
C ILE A 68 -19.14 -11.14 -4.20
N GLU A 69 -18.82 -10.67 -5.40
CA GLU A 69 -17.45 -10.68 -5.93
C GLU A 69 -16.51 -9.86 -5.06
N TYR A 70 -16.96 -8.71 -4.58
CA TYR A 70 -16.20 -7.90 -3.62
C TYR A 70 -15.95 -8.64 -2.31
N ALA A 71 -16.98 -9.29 -1.74
CA ALA A 71 -16.86 -10.06 -0.50
C ALA A 71 -15.86 -11.21 -0.62
N LYS A 72 -15.73 -11.80 -1.81
CA LYS A 72 -14.72 -12.84 -2.14
C LYS A 72 -13.30 -12.29 -2.22
N THR A 73 -13.08 -10.98 -2.27
CA THR A 73 -11.72 -10.43 -2.24
C THR A 73 -11.08 -10.46 -0.85
N ASP A 74 -11.91 -10.46 0.22
CA ASP A 74 -11.49 -10.56 1.63
C ASP A 74 -10.85 -11.94 1.91
N ASN A 75 -9.63 -11.94 2.45
CA ASN A 75 -8.87 -13.17 2.69
C ASN A 75 -9.62 -14.18 3.58
N ASN A 76 -10.32 -13.72 4.61
CA ASN A 76 -11.07 -14.61 5.49
C ASN A 76 -12.25 -15.27 4.76
N THR A 77 -12.89 -14.56 3.82
CA THR A 77 -13.93 -15.14 2.96
C THR A 77 -13.34 -16.20 2.03
N LYS A 78 -12.18 -15.92 1.41
CA LYS A 78 -11.49 -16.88 0.53
C LYS A 78 -11.14 -18.16 1.27
N GLU A 79 -10.47 -18.04 2.41
CA GLU A 79 -10.06 -19.18 3.23
C GLU A 79 -11.25 -20.04 3.66
N TRP A 80 -12.37 -19.40 4.03
CA TRP A 80 -13.59 -20.11 4.41
C TRP A 80 -14.21 -20.86 3.22
N ILE A 81 -14.34 -20.20 2.06
CA ILE A 81 -14.90 -20.82 0.84
C ILE A 81 -14.03 -21.99 0.39
N GLU A 82 -12.71 -21.82 0.38
CA GLU A 82 -11.74 -22.83 -0.01
C GLU A 82 -11.81 -24.05 0.91
N ALA A 83 -11.77 -23.84 2.23
CA ALA A 83 -11.83 -24.94 3.21
C ALA A 83 -13.09 -25.81 3.07
N TYR A 84 -14.27 -25.21 2.87
CA TYR A 84 -15.50 -26.00 2.70
C TYR A 84 -15.63 -26.62 1.31
N SER A 85 -15.10 -25.96 0.28
CA SER A 85 -15.08 -26.51 -1.08
C SER A 85 -14.15 -27.73 -1.18
N GLU A 86 -12.99 -27.71 -0.51
CA GLU A 86 -12.07 -28.86 -0.43
C GLU A 86 -12.69 -30.07 0.27
N LEU A 87 -13.57 -29.83 1.24
CA LEU A 87 -14.35 -30.88 1.91
C LEU A 87 -15.51 -31.41 1.05
N GLY A 88 -15.69 -30.90 -0.17
CA GLY A 88 -16.70 -31.34 -1.13
C GLY A 88 -18.08 -30.73 -0.90
N TYR A 89 -18.19 -29.70 -0.06
CA TYR A 89 -19.46 -29.01 0.15
C TYR A 89 -19.76 -28.01 -0.96
N LYS A 90 -21.04 -27.91 -1.31
CA LYS A 90 -21.54 -26.83 -2.16
C LYS A 90 -21.82 -25.60 -1.29
N ILE A 91 -21.43 -24.42 -1.76
CA ILE A 91 -21.70 -23.14 -1.10
C ILE A 91 -22.80 -22.41 -1.87
N ILE A 92 -23.79 -21.88 -1.15
CA ILE A 92 -24.78 -20.94 -1.66
C ILE A 92 -24.30 -19.53 -1.33
N GLU A 93 -24.41 -18.64 -2.30
CA GLU A 93 -24.05 -17.24 -2.19
C GLU A 93 -25.34 -16.43 -2.35
N ASP A 94 -25.56 -15.50 -1.43
CA ASP A 94 -26.72 -14.60 -1.45
C ASP A 94 -26.28 -13.21 -1.01
N ALA A 95 -26.95 -12.19 -1.52
CA ALA A 95 -26.70 -10.80 -1.16
C ALA A 95 -28.00 -10.02 -1.04
N SER A 96 -28.11 -9.26 0.03
CA SER A 96 -29.23 -8.37 0.29
C SER A 96 -28.74 -6.98 0.63
N VAL A 97 -29.51 -5.96 0.26
CA VAL A 97 -29.18 -4.56 0.56
C VAL A 97 -30.09 -4.05 1.68
N ASP A 98 -29.49 -3.41 2.67
CA ASP A 98 -30.15 -2.67 3.74
C ASP A 98 -29.88 -1.17 3.55
N ASN A 99 -30.90 -0.35 3.74
CA ASN A 99 -30.83 1.11 3.65
C ASN A 99 -30.14 1.67 2.39
N GLN A 100 -30.22 0.95 1.26
CA GLN A 100 -29.66 1.33 -0.06
C GLN A 100 -28.13 1.50 -0.13
N SER A 101 -27.40 1.38 0.98
CA SER A 101 -25.95 1.60 1.01
C SER A 101 -25.17 0.53 1.77
N ILE A 102 -25.84 -0.48 2.30
CA ILE A 102 -25.20 -1.55 3.07
C ILE A 102 -25.59 -2.89 2.48
N TRP A 103 -24.60 -3.61 1.96
CA TRP A 103 -24.73 -4.98 1.49
C TRP A 103 -24.46 -5.99 2.60
N TYR A 104 -25.34 -6.98 2.68
CA TYR A 104 -25.24 -8.17 3.51
C TYR A 104 -25.05 -9.36 2.58
N VAL A 105 -23.81 -9.82 2.47
CA VAL A 105 -23.44 -10.96 1.64
C VAL A 105 -23.32 -12.18 2.50
N ARG A 106 -24.07 -13.24 2.20
CA ARG A 106 -24.09 -14.51 2.93
C ARG A 106 -23.52 -15.62 2.06
N PHE A 107 -22.60 -16.38 2.63
CA PHE A 107 -22.12 -17.65 2.13
C PHE A 107 -22.62 -18.74 3.08
N GLU A 108 -23.27 -19.78 2.57
CA GLU A 108 -23.84 -20.85 3.38
C GLU A 108 -23.56 -22.21 2.77
N VAL A 109 -23.12 -23.16 3.60
CA VAL A 109 -22.87 -24.53 3.17
C VAL A 109 -24.19 -25.28 2.96
N VAL A 110 -24.34 -25.95 1.82
CA VAL A 110 -25.43 -26.88 1.56
C VAL A 110 -25.17 -28.18 2.31
N TRP A 111 -25.83 -28.35 3.45
CA TRP A 111 -25.79 -29.57 4.24
C TRP A 111 -27.19 -29.93 4.76
N ASN A 112 -27.49 -31.23 4.78
CA ASN A 112 -28.76 -31.83 5.23
C ASN A 112 -28.96 -31.87 6.76
N MET A 113 -28.09 -31.25 7.56
CA MET A 113 -28.22 -31.18 9.03
C MET A 113 -28.75 -29.82 9.50
N GLU A 114 -29.34 -29.81 10.70
CA GLU A 114 -29.62 -28.57 11.43
C GLU A 114 -28.30 -27.91 11.84
N GLY A 115 -28.17 -26.60 11.61
CA GLY A 115 -26.94 -25.85 11.85
C GLY A 115 -25.99 -25.87 10.65
N ARG A 116 -26.35 -25.13 9.59
CA ARG A 116 -25.52 -25.00 8.39
C ARG A 116 -24.46 -23.94 8.62
N PRO A 117 -23.16 -24.28 8.50
CA PRO A 117 -22.11 -23.29 8.57
C PRO A 117 -22.37 -22.15 7.59
N PHE A 118 -22.33 -20.94 8.11
CA PHE A 118 -22.51 -19.74 7.31
C PHE A 118 -21.48 -18.68 7.67
N LEU A 119 -21.19 -17.85 6.70
CA LEU A 119 -20.33 -16.68 6.80
C LEU A 119 -21.10 -15.51 6.20
N ILE A 120 -21.07 -14.37 6.86
CA ILE A 120 -21.69 -13.16 6.32
C ILE A 120 -20.70 -12.00 6.39
N ARG A 121 -20.78 -11.15 5.38
CA ARG A 121 -20.05 -9.90 5.25
C ARG A 121 -21.02 -8.75 5.18
N LYS A 122 -20.80 -7.76 6.04
CA LYS A 122 -21.47 -6.46 5.96
C LYS A 122 -20.53 -5.49 5.27
N ILE A 123 -20.94 -4.94 4.13
CA ILE A 123 -20.10 -4.13 3.25
C ILE A 123 -20.88 -2.87 2.93
N HIS A 124 -20.29 -1.69 3.11
CA HIS A 124 -20.90 -0.46 2.63
C HIS A 124 -20.72 -0.35 1.11
N SER A 125 -21.65 0.27 0.38
CA SER A 125 -21.59 0.37 -1.09
C SER A 125 -20.32 1.06 -1.60
N ASN A 126 -19.57 1.78 -0.77
CA ASN A 126 -18.25 2.31 -1.16
C ASN A 126 -17.10 1.29 -1.01
N GLY A 127 -17.39 0.00 -0.83
CA GLY A 127 -16.40 -1.07 -0.63
C GLY A 127 -15.94 -1.26 0.82
N THR A 128 -16.32 -0.40 1.77
CA THR A 128 -15.83 -0.55 3.14
C THR A 128 -16.45 -1.79 3.82
N ILE A 129 -15.61 -2.76 4.22
CA ILE A 129 -16.05 -3.90 5.04
C ILE A 129 -16.35 -3.40 6.46
N LEU A 130 -17.62 -3.44 6.86
CA LEU A 130 -18.10 -2.96 8.15
C LEU A 130 -18.00 -4.03 9.25
N SER A 131 -18.28 -5.29 8.91
CA SER A 131 -18.20 -6.38 9.88
C SER A 131 -18.12 -7.77 9.25
N ARG A 132 -17.58 -8.71 10.01
CA ARG A 132 -17.45 -10.13 9.66
C ARG A 132 -18.14 -10.95 10.76
N TRP A 133 -19.05 -11.84 10.39
CA TRP A 133 -19.63 -12.80 11.33
C TRP A 133 -19.86 -14.15 10.65
N GLY A 134 -19.91 -15.21 11.44
CA GLY A 134 -20.16 -16.57 10.97
C GLY A 134 -20.60 -17.45 12.13
N GLY A 135 -21.25 -18.55 11.80
CA GLY A 135 -21.82 -19.47 12.77
C GLY A 135 -22.00 -20.87 12.19
N ILE A 136 -22.48 -21.77 13.06
CA ILE A 136 -22.92 -23.13 12.73
C ILE A 136 -24.39 -23.20 13.08
#